data_AF-Q2JHV8-F1
#
_entry.id   AF-Q2JHV8-F1
#
_cell.length_a   1.000
_cell.length_b   1.000
_cell.length_c   1.000
_cell.angle_alpha   90.00
_cell.angle_beta   90.00
_cell.angle_gamma   90.00
#
_symmetry.space_group_name_H-M   'P 1'
#
loop_
_entity.id
_entity.type
_entity.pdbx_description
1 polymer ?
#
loop_
_entity_poly.entity_id
_entity_poly.type
_entity_poly.pdbx_seq_one_letter_code
_entity_poly.pdbx_strand_id
1 'polypeptide(L)'
;MLQTLDSLQPNWQQALARWFAAEQGSLLLKSCGGQDLAKLRSVLQQICSPVQSVTLLTEDLEVVAGPLTLQSWDPQATGHFAHLYLERSASSSHMSRLAAIVARLRAPDGCPWDRAQTPESLTPYILEEAYETVAAIRAGDPAAIAEELGDLLLQVVLQSQIFAEQNHFDLEAVAAGIADKLIRRHPHVFGDAVMADLPELHRSWEQIKQGERPDQSLGQKLLHYAQGLPPLMAALKISCKVVGAGFEWPTVEGIWAKIREEEAELRRELERDPPDPTRQEAELGDLLFALVNLGRWYGLDAAQALTQTNLRFARRFLRMEELAQEPAGSLPGDGISSLLKGRSFQELEVLWQQAKQEYP
;
A
#
# COMPACT_ATOMS: atom_id res chain seq x y z
N MET A 1 -6.25 31.92 -0.77
CA MET A 1 -7.65 32.31 -0.48
C MET A 1 -7.87 32.13 1.02
N LEU A 2 -8.41 33.12 1.72
CA LEU A 2 -8.67 33.03 3.16
C LEU A 2 -10.08 32.46 3.35
N GLN A 3 -10.19 31.32 4.04
CA GLN A 3 -11.47 30.79 4.48
C GLN A 3 -11.73 31.18 5.94
N THR A 4 -13.00 31.28 6.30
CA THR A 4 -13.44 31.65 7.65
C THR A 4 -14.43 30.62 8.18
N LEU A 5 -14.14 30.11 9.37
CA LEU A 5 -15.10 29.30 10.13
C LEU A 5 -15.63 30.16 11.28
N ASP A 6 -16.88 30.58 11.18
CA ASP A 6 -17.51 31.43 12.17
C ASP A 6 -18.06 30.57 13.33
N SER A 7 -17.42 30.69 14.51
CA SER A 7 -17.77 29.98 15.75
C SER A 7 -17.69 28.45 15.69
N LEU A 8 -17.22 27.82 16.77
CA LEU A 8 -17.14 26.36 16.90
C LEU A 8 -18.54 25.77 17.21
N GLN A 9 -19.47 25.83 16.26
CA GLN A 9 -20.81 25.21 16.32
C GLN A 9 -20.72 23.68 16.54
N PRO A 10 -21.76 22.98 17.02
CA PRO A 10 -21.77 21.52 17.08
C PRO A 10 -21.49 20.98 15.66
N ASN A 11 -20.39 20.23 15.50
CA ASN A 11 -19.79 19.69 14.25
C ASN A 11 -18.62 20.48 13.62
N TRP A 12 -18.06 21.47 14.31
CA TRP A 12 -16.87 22.20 13.81
C TRP A 12 -15.67 21.30 13.45
N GLN A 13 -15.52 20.14 14.10
CA GLN A 13 -14.46 19.17 13.85
C GLN A 13 -14.53 18.59 12.43
N GLN A 14 -15.74 18.29 11.96
CA GLN A 14 -15.98 17.78 10.60
C GLN A 14 -15.77 18.89 9.56
N ALA A 15 -16.19 20.12 9.86
CA ALA A 15 -15.93 21.26 8.99
C ALA A 15 -14.43 21.58 8.86
N LEU A 16 -13.69 21.45 9.96
CA LEU A 16 -12.23 21.60 9.99
C LEU A 16 -11.54 20.49 9.17
N ALA A 17 -11.98 19.23 9.31
CA ALA A 17 -11.49 18.12 8.50
C ALA A 17 -11.78 18.29 7.00
N ARG A 18 -12.99 18.78 6.64
CA ARG A 18 -13.35 19.14 5.25
C ARG A 18 -12.44 20.24 4.69
N TRP A 19 -12.15 21.28 5.48
CA TRP A 19 -11.25 22.35 5.07
C TRP A 19 -9.84 21.85 4.78
N PHE A 20 -9.27 21.06 5.69
CA PHE A 20 -7.94 20.47 5.51
C PHE A 20 -7.89 19.58 4.27
N ALA A 21 -8.92 18.76 4.04
CA ALA A 21 -8.98 17.88 2.89
C ALA A 21 -9.19 18.60 1.54
N ALA A 22 -9.72 19.83 1.56
CA ALA A 22 -9.98 20.61 0.35
C ALA A 22 -8.79 21.47 -0.12
N GLU A 23 -7.66 21.51 0.62
CA GLU A 23 -6.44 22.30 0.32
C GLU A 23 -6.67 23.80 0.02
N GLN A 24 -7.77 24.39 0.50
CA GLN A 24 -8.14 25.75 0.12
C GLN A 24 -7.54 26.80 1.06
N GLY A 25 -6.24 27.03 0.93
CA GLY A 25 -5.57 28.25 1.40
C GLY A 25 -5.30 28.34 2.90
N SER A 26 -5.50 29.52 3.50
CA SER A 26 -5.34 29.75 4.94
C SER A 26 -6.71 29.78 5.61
N LEU A 27 -6.80 29.38 6.89
CA LEU A 27 -8.06 29.37 7.64
C LEU A 27 -8.02 30.36 8.79
N LEU A 28 -9.09 31.14 8.94
CA LEU A 28 -9.36 31.96 10.11
C LEU A 28 -10.53 31.35 10.89
N LEU A 29 -10.24 30.79 12.06
CA LEU A 29 -11.24 30.37 13.05
C LEU A 29 -11.64 31.57 13.88
N LYS A 30 -12.88 32.06 13.71
CA LYS A 30 -13.36 33.21 14.47
C LYS A 30 -13.98 32.80 15.80
N SER A 31 -13.93 33.73 16.75
CA SER A 31 -14.50 33.64 18.10
C SER A 31 -14.20 32.33 18.85
N CYS A 32 -12.97 31.83 18.74
CA CYS A 32 -12.56 30.56 19.36
C CYS A 32 -11.85 30.75 20.71
N GLY A 33 -11.48 31.97 21.10
CA GLY A 33 -10.74 32.25 22.33
C GLY A 33 -11.49 31.97 23.64
N GLY A 34 -12.82 31.92 23.61
CA GLY A 34 -13.66 31.61 24.78
C GLY A 34 -14.07 30.14 24.91
N GLN A 35 -13.51 29.24 24.08
CA GLN A 35 -13.86 27.81 24.04
C GLN A 35 -12.83 26.96 24.78
N ASP A 36 -13.06 25.64 24.89
CA ASP A 36 -12.06 24.68 25.38
C ASP A 36 -10.87 24.62 24.42
N LEU A 37 -9.86 25.46 24.69
CA LEU A 37 -8.68 25.59 23.84
C LEU A 37 -7.79 24.34 23.86
N ALA A 38 -7.83 23.54 24.94
CA ALA A 38 -7.12 22.27 25.01
C ALA A 38 -7.73 21.25 24.05
N LYS A 39 -9.07 21.18 24.00
CA LYS A 39 -9.80 20.39 23.02
C LYS A 39 -9.56 20.88 21.59
N LEU A 40 -9.56 22.20 21.37
CA LEU A 40 -9.25 22.78 20.06
C LEU A 40 -7.85 22.37 19.57
N ARG A 41 -6.83 22.53 20.42
CA ARG A 41 -5.46 22.09 20.11
C ARG A 41 -5.38 20.60 19.84
N SER A 42 -6.04 19.77 20.65
CA SER A 42 -6.04 18.32 20.46
C SER A 42 -6.63 17.90 19.12
N VAL A 43 -7.74 18.53 18.69
CA VAL A 43 -8.34 18.25 17.37
C VAL A 43 -7.42 18.74 16.25
N LEU A 44 -6.84 19.94 16.38
CA LEU A 44 -5.88 20.44 15.41
C LEU A 44 -4.67 19.48 15.30
N GLN A 45 -4.18 18.92 16.40
CA GLN A 45 -3.06 17.96 16.37
C GLN A 45 -3.41 16.62 15.69
N GLN A 46 -4.69 16.27 15.60
CA GLN A 46 -5.14 15.06 14.89
C GLN A 46 -5.19 15.24 13.37
N ILE A 47 -5.31 16.49 12.89
CA ILE A 47 -5.56 16.78 11.46
C ILE A 47 -4.46 17.65 10.82
N CYS A 48 -3.70 18.39 11.62
CA CYS A 48 -2.62 19.26 11.19
C CYS A 48 -1.25 18.61 11.45
N SER A 49 -0.25 19.02 10.67
CA SER A 49 1.15 18.74 11.00
C SER A 49 1.55 19.41 12.33
N PRO A 50 2.42 18.79 13.16
CA PRO A 50 2.97 19.44 14.35
C PRO A 50 3.65 20.79 14.08
N VAL A 51 4.19 20.98 12.87
CA VAL A 51 4.85 22.24 12.45
C VAL A 51 3.90 23.25 11.80
N GLN A 52 2.58 22.99 11.80
CA GLN A 52 1.57 23.91 11.28
C GLN A 52 1.72 25.30 11.91
N SER A 53 1.85 26.33 11.08
CA SER A 53 1.94 27.74 11.51
C SER A 53 0.58 28.23 12.01
N VAL A 54 0.58 28.78 13.22
CA VAL A 54 -0.61 29.26 13.93
C VAL A 54 -0.35 30.68 14.44
N THR A 55 -1.27 31.59 14.18
CA THR A 55 -1.25 32.98 14.66
C THR A 55 -2.53 33.28 15.43
N LEU A 56 -2.40 33.90 16.59
CA LEU A 56 -3.50 34.26 17.49
C LEU A 56 -3.83 35.74 17.27
N LEU A 57 -5.10 36.05 17.08
CA LEU A 57 -5.56 37.40 16.74
C LEU A 57 -6.62 37.92 17.72
N THR A 58 -6.69 39.23 17.93
CA THR A 58 -7.78 39.92 18.65
C THR A 58 -9.07 39.97 17.81
N GLU A 59 -10.16 40.52 18.38
CA GLU A 59 -11.43 40.74 17.64
C GLU A 59 -11.23 41.67 16.44
N ASP A 60 -10.32 42.63 16.56
CA ASP A 60 -9.95 43.59 15.51
C ASP A 60 -8.87 43.05 14.55
N LEU A 61 -8.57 41.74 14.62
CA LEU A 61 -7.56 41.05 13.80
C LEU A 61 -6.11 41.50 14.05
N GLU A 62 -5.80 42.08 15.21
CA GLU A 62 -4.41 42.40 15.60
C GLU A 62 -3.70 41.14 16.12
N VAL A 63 -2.41 40.99 15.81
CA VAL A 63 -1.63 39.82 16.22
C VAL A 63 -1.32 39.87 17.72
N VAL A 64 -1.83 38.88 18.46
CA VAL A 64 -1.54 38.67 19.88
C VAL A 64 -0.26 37.87 20.06
N ALA A 65 -0.09 36.80 19.27
CA ALA A 65 1.08 35.94 19.28
C ALA A 65 1.16 35.11 17.99
N GLY A 66 2.37 34.88 17.50
CA GLY A 66 2.62 34.10 16.28
C GLY A 66 3.57 34.77 15.28
N PRO A 67 3.98 34.07 14.21
CA PRO A 67 3.63 32.68 13.93
C PRO A 67 4.31 31.70 14.91
N LEU A 68 3.51 30.80 15.50
CA LEU A 68 3.94 29.68 16.35
C LEU A 68 3.75 28.36 15.60
N THR A 69 4.42 27.29 16.01
CA THR A 69 4.04 25.95 15.53
C THR A 69 2.92 25.39 16.39
N LEU A 70 2.05 24.56 15.82
CA LEU A 70 0.98 23.89 16.58
C LEU A 70 1.53 23.04 17.74
N GLN A 71 2.73 22.48 17.58
CA GLN A 71 3.45 21.79 18.64
C GLN A 71 3.86 22.73 19.77
N SER A 72 4.38 23.93 19.47
CA SER A 72 4.88 24.88 20.47
C SER A 72 3.79 25.76 21.07
N TRP A 73 2.62 25.86 20.44
CA TRP A 73 1.51 26.62 20.98
C TRP A 73 0.95 25.97 22.25
N ASP A 74 1.07 26.67 23.38
CA ASP A 74 0.44 26.32 24.64
C ASP A 74 -0.83 27.17 24.86
N PRO A 75 -2.04 26.56 24.84
CA PRO A 75 -3.29 27.26 25.07
C PRO A 75 -3.45 27.85 26.48
N GLN A 76 -2.73 27.35 27.48
CA GLN A 76 -2.82 27.83 28.87
C GLN A 76 -1.90 29.01 29.14
N ALA A 77 -0.79 29.11 28.39
CA ALA A 77 0.17 30.21 28.50
C ALA A 77 -0.12 31.36 27.53
N THR A 78 -1.10 31.21 26.64
CA THR A 78 -1.46 32.26 25.67
C THR A 78 -2.44 33.26 26.29
N GLY A 79 -2.15 34.55 26.13
CA GLY A 79 -3.03 35.64 26.60
C GLY A 79 -4.39 35.64 25.89
N HIS A 80 -5.26 36.59 26.25
CA HIS A 80 -6.58 36.70 25.62
C HIS A 80 -6.47 36.96 24.10
N PHE A 81 -7.09 36.10 23.30
CA PHE A 81 -7.26 36.24 21.85
C PHE A 81 -8.70 35.92 21.48
N ALA A 82 -9.14 36.33 20.30
CA ALA A 82 -10.48 36.06 19.79
C ALA A 82 -10.48 35.07 18.62
N HIS A 83 -9.44 35.08 17.78
CA HIS A 83 -9.39 34.30 16.55
C HIS A 83 -8.07 33.52 16.40
N LEU A 84 -8.13 32.38 15.71
CA LEU A 84 -6.96 31.57 15.37
C LEU A 84 -6.79 31.56 13.85
N TYR A 85 -5.68 32.07 13.36
CA TYR A 85 -5.28 32.00 11.98
C TYR A 85 -4.32 30.83 11.76
N LEU A 86 -4.75 29.86 10.98
CA LEU A 86 -3.94 28.76 10.49
C LEU A 86 -3.43 29.16 9.11
N GLU A 87 -2.14 29.47 9.04
CA GLU A 87 -1.49 29.77 7.77
C GLU A 87 -1.48 28.51 6.90
N ARG A 88 -1.55 28.65 5.58
CA ARG A 88 -1.41 27.48 4.70
C ARG A 88 -0.11 26.75 5.03
N SER A 89 -0.21 25.49 5.46
CA SER A 89 0.98 24.66 5.68
C SER A 89 1.81 24.59 4.40
N ALA A 90 3.08 24.97 4.49
CA ALA A 90 4.08 24.75 3.45
C ALA A 90 4.51 23.27 3.36
N SER A 91 3.63 22.32 3.71
CA SER A 91 3.73 20.93 3.25
C SER A 91 3.91 20.85 1.73
N SER A 92 3.46 21.89 1.02
CA SER A 92 3.76 22.19 -0.39
C SER A 92 5.24 22.50 -0.70
N SER A 93 6.21 22.21 0.17
CA SER A 93 7.64 22.48 -0.12
C SER A 93 8.43 21.22 -0.50
N HIS A 94 8.27 20.10 0.21
CA HIS A 94 9.04 18.88 -0.09
C HIS A 94 8.48 18.10 -1.27
N MET A 95 7.15 17.94 -1.37
CA MET A 95 6.52 17.29 -2.52
C MET A 95 6.74 18.11 -3.81
N SER A 96 6.55 19.43 -3.73
CA SER A 96 6.82 20.31 -4.87
C SER A 96 8.30 20.35 -5.23
N ARG A 97 9.22 20.26 -4.25
CA ARG A 97 10.65 20.10 -4.50
C ARG A 97 10.96 18.77 -5.21
N LEU A 98 10.37 17.65 -4.78
CA LEU A 98 10.53 16.36 -5.43
C LEU A 98 10.03 16.41 -6.87
N ALA A 99 8.82 16.92 -7.10
CA ALA A 99 8.28 17.12 -8.44
C ALA A 99 9.18 18.01 -9.31
N ALA A 100 9.71 19.11 -8.76
CA ALA A 100 10.64 19.99 -9.47
C ALA A 100 11.98 19.32 -9.79
N ILE A 101 12.50 18.48 -8.88
CA ILE A 101 13.72 17.68 -9.13
C ILE A 101 13.47 16.71 -10.29
N VAL A 102 12.37 15.95 -10.26
CA VAL A 102 12.02 14.99 -11.32
C VAL A 102 11.80 15.70 -12.66
N ALA A 103 11.10 16.85 -12.67
CA ALA A 103 10.95 17.67 -13.87
C ALA A 103 12.30 18.17 -14.39
N ARG A 104 13.24 18.57 -13.51
CA ARG A 104 14.59 19.00 -13.89
C ARG A 104 15.42 17.86 -14.47
N LEU A 105 15.31 16.66 -13.90
CA LEU A 105 15.98 15.44 -14.39
C LEU A 105 15.49 15.07 -15.80
N ARG A 106 14.20 15.27 -16.09
CA ARG A 106 13.59 14.96 -17.39
C ARG A 106 13.57 16.12 -18.40
N ALA A 107 14.01 17.31 -18.01
CA ALA A 107 14.16 18.45 -18.92
C ALA A 107 15.10 18.12 -20.11
N PRO A 108 15.03 18.81 -21.26
CA PRO A 108 15.85 18.49 -22.44
C PRO A 108 17.36 18.39 -22.19
N ASP A 109 17.88 19.19 -21.25
CA ASP A 109 19.28 19.23 -20.80
C ASP A 109 19.51 18.48 -19.47
N GLY A 110 18.54 17.66 -19.05
CA GLY A 110 18.58 16.84 -17.84
C GLY A 110 19.31 15.51 -18.02
N CYS A 111 19.02 14.57 -17.13
CA CYS A 111 19.63 13.24 -17.13
C CYS A 111 19.14 12.40 -18.33
N PRO A 112 20.04 11.89 -19.19
CA PRO A 112 19.65 11.08 -20.34
C PRO A 112 18.88 9.80 -19.98
N TRP A 113 19.20 9.19 -18.83
CA TRP A 113 18.54 7.98 -18.38
C TRP A 113 17.09 8.26 -17.95
N ASP A 114 16.87 9.29 -17.13
CA ASP A 114 15.52 9.68 -16.68
C ASP A 114 14.63 10.07 -17.86
N ARG A 115 15.18 10.81 -18.84
CA ARG A 115 14.46 11.21 -20.06
C ARG A 115 14.06 10.04 -20.94
N ALA A 116 14.85 8.98 -20.97
CA ALA A 116 14.60 7.81 -21.80
C ALA A 116 13.46 6.93 -21.25
N GLN A 117 13.06 7.13 -19.98
CA GLN A 117 12.01 6.35 -19.36
C GLN A 117 10.63 6.65 -19.96
N THR A 118 9.86 5.58 -20.16
CA THR A 118 8.45 5.58 -20.58
C THR A 118 7.58 5.00 -19.45
N PRO A 119 6.24 5.13 -19.52
CA PRO A 119 5.36 4.52 -18.51
C PRO A 119 5.57 3.01 -18.38
N GLU A 120 5.82 2.33 -19.50
CA GLU A 120 6.05 0.89 -19.55
C GLU A 120 7.42 0.51 -18.98
N SER A 121 8.48 1.27 -19.31
CA SER A 121 9.82 0.99 -18.78
C SER A 121 9.91 1.18 -17.27
N LEU A 122 9.05 2.02 -16.69
CA LEU A 122 8.97 2.24 -15.25
C LEU A 122 8.11 1.21 -14.48
N THR A 123 7.31 0.41 -15.18
CA THR A 123 6.39 -0.54 -14.55
C THR A 123 7.09 -1.61 -13.68
N PRO A 124 8.25 -2.19 -14.08
CA PRO A 124 8.97 -3.14 -13.23
C PRO A 124 9.41 -2.54 -11.90
N TYR A 125 9.89 -1.30 -11.89
CA TYR A 125 10.35 -0.63 -10.66
C TYR A 125 9.19 -0.40 -9.68
N ILE A 126 7.97 -0.08 -10.15
CA ILE A 126 6.79 0.01 -9.27
C ILE A 126 6.59 -1.30 -8.48
N LEU A 127 6.79 -2.45 -9.14
CA LEU A 127 6.65 -3.75 -8.48
C LEU A 127 7.81 -4.01 -7.52
N GLU A 128 9.04 -3.70 -7.93
CA GLU A 128 10.25 -3.83 -7.12
C GLU A 128 10.12 -3.04 -5.81
N GLU A 129 9.91 -1.71 -5.89
CA GLU A 129 9.78 -0.83 -4.72
C GLU A 129 8.60 -1.26 -3.83
N ALA A 130 7.51 -1.77 -4.41
CA ALA A 130 6.38 -2.28 -3.64
C ALA A 130 6.75 -3.55 -2.85
N TYR A 131 7.55 -4.46 -3.43
CA TYR A 131 8.03 -5.64 -2.72
C TYR A 131 9.10 -5.30 -1.68
N GLU A 132 9.99 -4.35 -1.97
CA GLU A 132 11.00 -3.86 -1.02
C GLU A 132 10.36 -3.13 0.16
N THR A 133 9.36 -2.28 -0.09
CA THR A 133 8.49 -1.69 0.96
C THR A 133 7.87 -2.76 1.84
N VAL A 134 7.31 -3.82 1.25
CA VAL A 134 6.73 -4.94 2.01
C VAL A 134 7.80 -5.68 2.83
N ALA A 135 9.01 -5.84 2.29
CA ALA A 135 10.12 -6.46 2.99
C ALA A 135 10.58 -5.61 4.19
N ALA A 136 10.74 -4.30 4.01
CA ALA A 136 11.10 -3.35 5.07
C ALA A 136 10.04 -3.32 6.20
N ILE A 137 8.75 -3.30 5.85
CA ILE A 137 7.65 -3.36 6.84
C ILE A 137 7.73 -4.65 7.67
N ARG A 138 8.05 -5.79 7.03
CA ARG A 138 8.21 -7.07 7.73
C ARG A 138 9.44 -7.12 8.62
N ALA A 139 10.53 -6.46 8.21
CA ALA A 139 11.74 -6.34 9.00
C ALA A 139 11.53 -5.44 10.24
N GLY A 140 10.57 -4.51 10.16
CA GLY A 140 10.19 -3.62 11.27
C GLY A 140 11.20 -2.51 11.53
N ASP A 141 12.05 -2.18 10.55
CA ASP A 141 12.99 -1.06 10.62
C ASP A 141 12.33 0.23 10.09
N PRO A 142 12.04 1.21 10.96
CA PRO A 142 11.39 2.45 10.54
C PRO A 142 12.19 3.26 9.51
N ALA A 143 13.52 3.16 9.51
CA ALA A 143 14.36 3.90 8.57
C ALA A 143 14.24 3.32 7.16
N ALA A 144 14.41 1.99 7.04
CA ALA A 144 14.20 1.29 5.79
C ALA A 144 12.76 1.49 5.28
N ILE A 145 11.74 1.39 6.14
CA ILE A 145 10.35 1.62 5.72
C ILE A 145 10.17 3.02 5.11
N ALA A 146 10.78 4.05 5.70
CA ALA A 146 10.67 5.41 5.18
C ALA A 146 11.40 5.61 3.85
N GLU A 147 12.54 4.93 3.65
CA GLU A 147 13.31 4.91 2.41
C GLU A 147 12.50 4.27 1.27
N GLU A 148 12.02 3.04 1.47
CA GLU A 148 11.25 2.29 0.46
C GLU A 148 9.92 2.98 0.10
N LEU A 149 9.24 3.60 1.09
CA LEU A 149 8.05 4.41 0.83
C LEU A 149 8.38 5.65 -0.01
N GLY A 150 9.59 6.19 0.13
CA GLY A 150 10.12 7.28 -0.69
C GLY A 150 10.37 6.85 -2.13
N ASP A 151 10.94 5.67 -2.33
CA ASP A 151 11.23 5.13 -3.67
C ASP A 151 9.94 4.74 -4.41
N LEU A 152 8.98 4.13 -3.71
CA LEU A 152 7.64 3.90 -4.26
C LEU A 152 6.94 5.22 -4.62
N LEU A 153 7.09 6.26 -3.79
CA LEU A 153 6.57 7.61 -4.09
C LEU A 153 7.27 8.22 -5.32
N LEU A 154 8.58 8.04 -5.48
CA LEU A 154 9.33 8.50 -6.66
C LEU A 154 8.72 7.92 -7.94
N GLN A 155 8.34 6.64 -7.95
CA GLN A 155 7.70 6.03 -9.13
C GLN A 155 6.37 6.72 -9.49
N VAL A 156 5.57 7.11 -8.49
CA VAL A 156 4.32 7.88 -8.72
C VAL A 156 4.63 9.25 -9.32
N VAL A 157 5.66 9.95 -8.82
CA VAL A 157 6.06 11.27 -9.32
C VAL A 157 6.63 11.19 -10.74
N LEU A 158 7.48 10.21 -11.04
CA LEU A 158 8.03 9.99 -12.39
C LEU A 158 6.93 9.73 -13.42
N GLN A 159 6.00 8.83 -13.11
CA GLN A 159 4.86 8.55 -13.99
C GLN A 159 4.01 9.81 -14.21
N SER A 160 3.68 10.52 -13.13
CA SER A 160 2.91 11.77 -13.21
C SER A 160 3.61 12.83 -14.06
N GLN A 161 4.93 12.94 -13.96
CA GLN A 161 5.73 13.85 -14.78
C GLN A 161 5.70 13.46 -16.27
N ILE A 162 5.80 12.17 -16.61
CA ILE A 162 5.70 11.69 -18.00
C ILE A 162 4.34 12.02 -18.61
N PHE A 163 3.25 11.79 -17.87
CA PHE A 163 1.90 12.13 -18.35
C PHE A 163 1.67 13.64 -18.43
N ALA A 164 2.31 14.43 -17.57
CA ALA A 164 2.26 15.89 -17.64
C ALA A 164 2.96 16.42 -18.91
N GLU A 165 4.13 15.86 -19.26
CA GLU A 165 4.85 16.17 -20.51
C GLU A 165 4.01 15.88 -21.77
N GLN A 166 3.10 14.91 -21.68
CA GLN A 166 2.18 14.52 -22.74
C GLN A 166 0.84 15.29 -22.69
N ASN A 167 0.69 16.28 -21.80
CA ASN A 167 -0.54 17.05 -21.58
C ASN A 167 -1.77 16.21 -21.20
N HIS A 168 -1.57 15.11 -20.48
CA HIS A 168 -2.67 14.26 -20.00
C HIS A 168 -3.13 14.65 -18.60
N PHE A 169 -2.28 14.49 -17.60
CA PHE A 169 -2.53 14.86 -16.20
C PHE A 169 -1.19 15.04 -15.48
N ASP A 170 -1.19 15.69 -14.33
CA ASP A 170 -0.01 15.91 -13.49
C ASP A 170 -0.18 15.30 -12.08
N LEU A 171 0.84 15.52 -11.23
CA LEU A 171 0.83 15.01 -9.85
C LEU A 171 -0.30 15.61 -9.01
N GLU A 172 -0.70 16.85 -9.28
CA GLU A 172 -1.82 17.51 -8.58
C GLU A 172 -3.14 16.82 -8.91
N ALA A 173 -3.38 16.50 -10.18
CA ALA A 173 -4.54 15.73 -10.60
C ALA A 173 -4.60 14.33 -9.96
N VAL A 174 -3.45 13.65 -9.82
CA VAL A 174 -3.37 12.35 -9.13
C VAL A 174 -3.73 12.49 -7.65
N ALA A 175 -3.16 13.48 -6.97
CA ALA A 175 -3.41 13.75 -5.55
C ALA A 175 -4.87 14.16 -5.28
N ALA A 176 -5.42 15.07 -6.09
CA ALA A 176 -6.81 15.49 -6.00
C ALA A 176 -7.76 14.30 -6.24
N GLY A 177 -7.50 13.48 -7.25
CA GLY A 177 -8.33 12.32 -7.58
C GLY A 177 -8.41 11.28 -6.45
N ILE A 178 -7.30 11.02 -5.74
CA ILE A 178 -7.32 10.13 -4.57
C ILE A 178 -7.95 10.81 -3.34
N ALA A 179 -7.72 12.10 -3.12
CA ALA A 179 -8.31 12.86 -2.01
C ALA A 179 -9.83 12.89 -2.10
N ASP A 180 -10.39 13.31 -3.24
CA ASP A 180 -11.84 13.36 -3.49
C ASP A 180 -12.49 11.98 -3.32
N LYS A 181 -11.82 10.93 -3.81
CA LYS A 181 -12.26 9.55 -3.66
C LYS A 181 -12.27 9.11 -2.20
N LEU A 182 -11.27 9.48 -1.40
CA LEU A 182 -11.23 9.16 0.03
C LEU A 182 -12.31 9.92 0.80
N ILE A 183 -12.53 11.20 0.52
CA ILE A 183 -13.61 12.00 1.12
C ILE A 183 -14.96 11.33 0.86
N ARG A 184 -15.25 10.99 -0.41
CA ARG A 184 -16.51 10.35 -0.81
C ARG A 184 -16.72 8.98 -0.15
N ARG A 185 -15.65 8.20 0.03
CA ARG A 185 -15.72 6.84 0.62
C ARG A 185 -15.77 6.81 2.15
N HIS A 186 -15.59 7.95 2.80
CA HIS A 186 -15.66 8.05 4.27
C HIS A 186 -16.70 9.10 4.70
N PRO A 187 -17.99 8.92 4.35
CA PRO A 187 -19.04 9.86 4.76
C PRO A 187 -19.26 9.89 6.28
N HIS A 188 -18.75 8.90 7.02
CA HIS A 188 -18.74 8.91 8.48
C HIS A 188 -17.64 9.79 9.09
N VAL A 189 -16.59 10.11 8.32
CA VAL A 189 -15.53 11.04 8.72
C VAL A 189 -15.81 12.44 8.18
N PHE A 190 -16.17 12.54 6.90
CA PHE A 190 -16.30 13.80 6.18
C PHE A 190 -17.74 14.20 5.87
N GLY A 191 -18.73 13.35 6.12
CA GLY A 191 -20.16 13.62 5.90
C GLY A 191 -20.95 13.61 7.21
N ASP A 192 -22.26 13.39 7.10
CA ASP A 192 -23.17 13.35 8.26
C ASP A 192 -23.59 11.91 8.62
N ALA A 193 -22.99 10.91 7.98
CA ALA A 193 -23.35 9.51 8.22
C ALA A 193 -22.84 9.06 9.60
N VAL A 194 -23.71 8.48 10.41
CA VAL A 194 -23.33 7.83 11.67
C VAL A 194 -23.31 6.32 11.43
N MET A 195 -22.21 5.67 11.76
CA MET A 195 -22.05 4.21 11.65
C MET A 195 -21.76 3.61 13.01
N ALA A 196 -22.39 2.48 13.32
CA ALA A 196 -22.39 1.89 14.65
C ALA A 196 -21.21 0.93 14.87
N ASP A 197 -20.74 0.23 13.83
CA ASP A 197 -19.69 -0.79 13.94
C ASP A 197 -18.82 -0.98 12.68
N LEU A 198 -17.72 -1.73 12.84
CA LEU A 198 -16.77 -2.05 11.76
C LEU A 198 -17.42 -2.83 10.60
N PRO A 199 -18.27 -3.86 10.83
CA PRO A 199 -18.99 -4.55 9.75
C PRO A 199 -19.89 -3.64 8.90
N GLU A 200 -20.61 -2.71 9.52
CA GLU A 200 -21.41 -1.71 8.82
C GLU A 200 -20.54 -0.77 7.98
N LEU A 201 -19.41 -0.31 8.54
CA LEU A 201 -18.42 0.52 7.83
C LEU A 201 -17.86 -0.20 6.59
N HIS A 202 -17.50 -1.48 6.73
CA HIS A 202 -17.03 -2.30 5.60
C HIS A 202 -18.10 -2.47 4.51
N ARG A 203 -19.36 -2.72 4.88
CA ARG A 203 -20.47 -2.87 3.92
C ARG A 203 -20.72 -1.57 3.16
N SER A 204 -20.78 -0.45 3.87
CA SER A 204 -20.98 0.86 3.23
C SER A 204 -19.82 1.23 2.31
N TRP A 205 -18.58 0.96 2.72
CA TRP A 205 -17.40 1.22 1.89
C TRP A 205 -17.42 0.42 0.58
N GLU A 206 -17.77 -0.86 0.62
CA GLU A 206 -17.92 -1.67 -0.60
C GLU A 206 -19.11 -1.21 -1.46
N GLN A 207 -20.24 -0.78 -0.85
CA GLN A 207 -21.39 -0.22 -1.59
C GLN A 207 -21.03 1.07 -2.33
N ILE A 208 -20.38 2.02 -1.67
CA ILE A 208 -19.93 3.27 -2.29
C ILE A 208 -19.01 2.94 -3.47
N LYS A 209 -18.00 2.11 -3.25
CA LYS A 209 -17.05 1.67 -4.29
C LYS A 209 -17.71 0.97 -5.49
N GLN A 210 -18.83 0.27 -5.29
CA GLN A 210 -19.60 -0.33 -6.39
C GLN A 210 -20.30 0.73 -7.24
N GLY A 211 -20.85 1.78 -6.62
CA GLY A 211 -21.52 2.88 -7.33
C GLY A 211 -20.59 3.83 -8.10
N GLU A 212 -19.27 3.80 -7.84
CA GLU A 212 -18.29 4.67 -8.51
C GLU A 212 -17.79 4.13 -9.85
N ARG A 213 -18.01 2.85 -10.15
CA ARG A 213 -17.48 2.21 -11.35
C ARG A 213 -18.57 2.16 -12.43
N PRO A 214 -18.22 2.27 -13.72
CA PRO A 214 -19.17 1.98 -14.79
C PRO A 214 -19.75 0.57 -14.59
N ASP A 215 -21.01 0.38 -14.98
CA ASP A 215 -21.70 -0.90 -14.84
C ASP A 215 -20.91 -1.99 -15.58
N GLN A 216 -20.21 -2.80 -14.80
CA GLN A 216 -19.42 -3.93 -15.27
C GLN A 216 -19.99 -5.19 -14.66
N SER A 217 -20.21 -6.19 -15.51
CA SER A 217 -20.61 -7.52 -15.05
C SER A 217 -19.54 -8.11 -14.13
N LEU A 218 -19.93 -9.07 -13.29
CA LEU A 218 -18.96 -9.77 -12.44
C LEU A 218 -17.83 -10.38 -13.29
N GLY A 219 -18.17 -11.05 -14.40
CA GLY A 219 -17.18 -11.66 -15.31
C GLY A 219 -16.15 -10.66 -15.85
N GLN A 220 -16.58 -9.45 -16.22
CA GLN A 220 -15.64 -8.39 -16.66
C GLN A 220 -14.69 -7.98 -15.53
N LYS A 221 -15.17 -7.91 -14.29
CA LYS A 221 -14.33 -7.62 -13.12
C LYS A 221 -13.32 -8.73 -12.86
N LEU A 222 -13.73 -9.99 -13.00
CA LEU A 222 -12.83 -11.15 -12.84
C LEU A 222 -11.72 -11.13 -13.89
N LEU A 223 -12.05 -10.85 -15.15
CA LEU A 223 -11.08 -10.74 -16.23
C LEU A 223 -10.07 -9.62 -15.97
N HIS A 224 -10.53 -8.47 -15.49
CA HIS A 224 -9.65 -7.36 -15.11
C HIS A 224 -8.67 -7.76 -13.99
N TYR A 225 -9.11 -8.52 -12.99
CA TYR A 225 -8.21 -9.03 -11.95
C TYR A 225 -7.20 -10.02 -12.49
N ALA A 226 -7.63 -10.93 -13.38
CA ALA A 226 -6.74 -11.91 -14.00
C ALA A 226 -5.64 -11.26 -14.87
N GLN A 227 -5.94 -10.14 -15.51
CA GLN A 227 -4.99 -9.44 -16.39
C GLN A 227 -4.06 -8.48 -15.64
N GLY A 228 -4.51 -7.92 -14.50
CA GLY A 228 -3.81 -6.81 -13.84
C GLY A 228 -3.13 -7.14 -12.50
N LEU A 229 -3.29 -8.34 -11.96
CA LEU A 229 -2.71 -8.73 -10.67
C LEU A 229 -1.77 -9.94 -10.81
N PRO A 230 -0.77 -10.09 -9.92
CA PRO A 230 0.01 -11.32 -9.83
C PRO A 230 -0.90 -12.55 -9.67
N PRO A 231 -0.61 -13.70 -10.32
CA PRO A 231 -1.56 -14.81 -10.46
C PRO A 231 -2.21 -15.30 -9.15
N LEU A 232 -1.44 -15.46 -8.07
CA LEU A 232 -1.99 -15.90 -6.77
C LEU A 232 -2.91 -14.85 -6.13
N MET A 233 -2.56 -13.56 -6.26
CA MET A 233 -3.41 -12.46 -5.80
C MET A 233 -4.67 -12.35 -6.64
N ALA A 234 -4.55 -12.51 -7.96
CA ALA A 234 -5.68 -12.56 -8.88
C ALA A 234 -6.66 -13.68 -8.50
N ALA A 235 -6.14 -14.90 -8.32
CA ALA A 235 -6.93 -16.07 -7.92
C ALA A 235 -7.69 -15.83 -6.61
N LEU A 236 -7.01 -15.33 -5.57
CA LEU A 236 -7.64 -15.01 -4.29
C LEU A 236 -8.72 -13.93 -4.46
N LYS A 237 -8.44 -12.88 -5.25
CA LYS A 237 -9.39 -11.78 -5.48
C LYS A 237 -10.62 -12.23 -6.24
N ILE A 238 -10.43 -13.04 -7.28
CA ILE A 238 -11.49 -13.66 -8.08
C ILE A 238 -12.37 -14.51 -7.17
N SER A 239 -11.74 -15.41 -6.40
CA SER A 239 -12.41 -16.28 -5.43
C SER A 239 -13.29 -15.50 -4.43
N CYS A 240 -12.73 -14.48 -3.78
CA CYS A 240 -13.51 -13.64 -2.85
C CYS A 240 -14.71 -12.94 -3.53
N LYS A 241 -14.60 -12.58 -4.82
CA LYS A 241 -15.67 -11.87 -5.54
C LYS A 241 -16.77 -12.81 -6.02
N VAL A 242 -16.45 -14.04 -6.44
CA VAL A 242 -17.47 -15.03 -6.80
C VAL A 242 -18.24 -15.50 -5.56
N VAL A 243 -17.55 -15.69 -4.43
CA VAL A 243 -18.17 -16.04 -3.15
C VAL A 243 -19.09 -14.93 -2.66
N GLY A 244 -18.66 -13.67 -2.76
CA GLY A 244 -19.51 -12.52 -2.44
C GLY A 244 -20.77 -12.41 -3.32
N ALA A 245 -20.78 -13.06 -4.49
CA ALA A 245 -21.96 -13.18 -5.36
C ALA A 245 -22.78 -14.45 -5.10
N GLY A 246 -22.43 -15.24 -4.09
CA GLY A 246 -23.12 -16.48 -3.71
C GLY A 246 -22.61 -17.75 -4.42
N PHE A 247 -21.52 -17.66 -5.18
CA PHE A 247 -20.89 -18.82 -5.83
C PHE A 247 -19.76 -19.36 -4.96
N GLU A 248 -20.09 -20.32 -4.09
CA GLU A 248 -19.23 -20.88 -3.06
C GLU A 248 -19.51 -22.38 -2.85
N TRP A 249 -18.50 -23.14 -2.43
CA TRP A 249 -18.68 -24.54 -2.06
C TRP A 249 -19.48 -24.65 -0.75
N PRO A 250 -20.46 -25.59 -0.64
CA PRO A 250 -21.25 -25.72 0.59
C PRO A 250 -20.44 -26.15 1.80
N THR A 251 -19.35 -26.90 1.59
CA THR A 251 -18.48 -27.43 2.63
C THR A 251 -17.03 -27.47 2.18
N VAL A 252 -16.11 -27.55 3.14
CA VAL A 252 -14.67 -27.68 2.88
C VAL A 252 -14.34 -29.00 2.18
N GLU A 253 -15.11 -30.06 2.43
CA GLU A 253 -14.97 -31.34 1.73
C GLU A 253 -15.21 -31.21 0.22
N GLY A 254 -16.07 -30.27 -0.21
CA GLY A 254 -16.27 -29.95 -1.62
C GLY A 254 -15.01 -29.37 -2.26
N ILE A 255 -14.29 -28.51 -1.54
CA ILE A 255 -13.01 -27.95 -2.00
C ILE A 255 -11.95 -29.06 -2.08
N TRP A 256 -11.87 -29.91 -1.05
CA TRP A 256 -10.95 -31.07 -1.06
C TRP A 256 -11.28 -32.07 -2.17
N ALA A 257 -12.55 -32.27 -2.49
CA ALA A 257 -12.95 -33.10 -3.62
C ALA A 257 -12.46 -32.49 -4.93
N LYS A 258 -12.60 -31.16 -5.10
CA LYS A 258 -12.10 -30.47 -6.29
C LYS A 258 -10.58 -30.54 -6.39
N ILE A 259 -9.83 -30.39 -5.29
CA ILE A 259 -8.37 -30.58 -5.29
C ILE A 259 -7.98 -31.98 -5.78
N ARG A 260 -8.66 -33.03 -5.31
CA ARG A 260 -8.39 -34.41 -5.77
C ARG A 260 -8.77 -34.63 -7.23
N GLU A 261 -9.80 -33.96 -7.71
CA GLU A 261 -10.19 -33.94 -9.12
C GLU A 261 -9.07 -33.32 -9.97
N GLU A 262 -8.64 -32.09 -9.66
CA GLU A 262 -7.59 -31.41 -10.44
C GLU A 262 -6.24 -32.15 -10.36
N GLU A 263 -5.90 -32.75 -9.23
CA GLU A 263 -4.71 -33.61 -9.10
C GLU A 263 -4.78 -34.81 -10.07
N ALA A 264 -5.95 -35.44 -10.19
CA ALA A 264 -6.16 -36.56 -11.09
C ALA A 264 -6.21 -36.13 -12.56
N GLU A 265 -6.71 -34.93 -12.87
CA GLU A 265 -6.68 -34.34 -14.22
C GLU A 265 -5.24 -34.05 -14.64
N LEU A 266 -4.47 -33.34 -13.80
CA LEU A 266 -3.06 -33.05 -14.03
C LEU A 266 -2.25 -34.33 -14.25
N ARG A 267 -2.46 -35.34 -13.41
CA ARG A 267 -1.75 -36.62 -13.56
C ARG A 267 -2.05 -37.29 -14.90
N ARG A 268 -3.31 -37.28 -15.34
CA ARG A 268 -3.71 -37.85 -16.65
C ARG A 268 -3.05 -37.12 -17.82
N GLU A 269 -3.00 -35.79 -17.80
CA GLU A 269 -2.37 -35.01 -18.88
C GLU A 269 -0.83 -35.10 -18.85
N LEU A 270 -0.21 -35.31 -17.69
CA LEU A 270 1.24 -35.58 -17.57
C LEU A 270 1.63 -36.98 -18.09
N GLU A 271 0.76 -37.98 -17.91
CA GLU A 271 0.97 -39.36 -18.38
C GLU A 271 0.54 -39.56 -19.86
N ARG A 272 0.00 -38.53 -20.51
CA ARG A 272 -0.46 -38.56 -21.90
C ARG A 272 0.70 -38.77 -22.89
N ASP A 273 0.44 -39.57 -23.92
CA ASP A 273 1.33 -39.77 -25.08
C ASP A 273 0.55 -39.55 -26.40
N PRO A 274 0.94 -38.61 -27.28
CA PRO A 274 2.04 -37.66 -27.10
C PRO A 274 1.75 -36.58 -26.03
N PRO A 275 2.79 -36.02 -25.38
CA PRO A 275 2.63 -34.94 -24.42
C PRO A 275 1.95 -33.71 -25.02
N ASP A 276 1.11 -33.04 -24.22
CA ASP A 276 0.49 -31.76 -24.57
C ASP A 276 0.77 -30.73 -23.46
N PRO A 277 1.85 -29.94 -23.59
CA PRO A 277 2.26 -28.98 -22.58
C PRO A 277 1.18 -27.93 -22.25
N THR A 278 0.34 -27.56 -23.23
CA THR A 278 -0.71 -26.55 -23.02
C THR A 278 -1.76 -27.08 -22.05
N ARG A 279 -2.15 -28.36 -22.21
CA ARG A 279 -3.12 -28.99 -21.29
C ARG A 279 -2.48 -29.26 -19.93
N GLN A 280 -1.23 -29.68 -19.89
CA GLN A 280 -0.48 -29.88 -18.64
C GLN A 280 -0.40 -28.58 -17.81
N GLU A 281 -0.11 -27.44 -18.46
CA GLU A 281 -0.11 -26.13 -17.80
C GLU A 281 -1.49 -25.71 -17.33
N ALA A 282 -2.54 -25.99 -18.11
CA ALA A 282 -3.93 -25.70 -17.71
C ALA A 282 -4.33 -26.44 -16.43
N GLU A 283 -4.12 -27.76 -16.39
CA GLU A 283 -4.47 -28.58 -15.22
C GLU A 283 -3.64 -28.22 -13.97
N LEU A 284 -2.37 -27.83 -14.17
CA LEU A 284 -1.53 -27.30 -13.08
C LEU A 284 -2.12 -25.99 -12.54
N GLY A 285 -2.58 -25.12 -13.43
CA GLY A 285 -3.26 -23.87 -13.08
C GLY A 285 -4.53 -24.11 -12.26
N ASP A 286 -5.36 -25.08 -12.66
CA ASP A 286 -6.60 -25.42 -11.96
C ASP A 286 -6.34 -25.99 -10.56
N LEU A 287 -5.33 -26.86 -10.42
CA LEU A 287 -4.90 -27.35 -9.10
C LEU A 287 -4.42 -26.21 -8.19
N LEU A 288 -3.61 -25.28 -8.71
CA LEU A 288 -3.16 -24.10 -7.95
C LEU A 288 -4.35 -23.22 -7.55
N PHE A 289 -5.32 -23.01 -8.45
CA PHE A 289 -6.53 -22.25 -8.14
C PHE A 289 -7.36 -22.92 -7.04
N ALA A 290 -7.53 -24.24 -7.08
CA ALA A 290 -8.21 -25.00 -6.03
C ALA A 290 -7.52 -24.86 -4.67
N LEU A 291 -6.18 -24.90 -4.63
CA LEU A 291 -5.39 -24.66 -3.41
C LEU A 291 -5.56 -23.23 -2.87
N VAL A 292 -5.63 -22.22 -3.74
CA VAL A 292 -5.92 -20.83 -3.33
C VAL A 292 -7.32 -20.73 -2.70
N ASN A 293 -8.31 -21.42 -3.26
CA ASN A 293 -9.67 -21.45 -2.69
C ASN A 293 -9.71 -22.12 -1.31
N LEU A 294 -8.94 -23.20 -1.13
CA LEU A 294 -8.77 -23.83 0.19
C LEU A 294 -8.14 -22.86 1.18
N GLY A 295 -7.07 -22.16 0.79
CA GLY A 295 -6.43 -21.14 1.61
C GLY A 295 -7.43 -20.07 2.05
N ARG A 296 -8.20 -19.52 1.10
CA ARG A 296 -9.24 -18.52 1.37
C ARG A 296 -10.29 -19.04 2.37
N TRP A 297 -10.74 -20.28 2.24
CA TRP A 297 -11.73 -20.86 3.16
C TRP A 297 -11.28 -20.79 4.62
N TYR A 298 -9.99 -20.98 4.87
CA TYR A 298 -9.38 -20.89 6.20
C TYR A 298 -8.85 -19.49 6.56
N GLY A 299 -9.08 -18.48 5.72
CA GLY A 299 -8.55 -17.12 5.92
C GLY A 299 -7.04 -17.01 5.72
N LEU A 300 -6.43 -17.94 4.97
CA LEU A 300 -5.01 -17.95 4.64
C LEU A 300 -4.77 -17.23 3.31
N ASP A 301 -3.69 -16.45 3.25
CA ASP A 301 -3.19 -15.84 2.01
C ASP A 301 -2.15 -16.76 1.36
N ALA A 302 -2.50 -17.33 0.21
CA ALA A 302 -1.66 -18.28 -0.52
C ALA A 302 -0.34 -17.66 -1.02
N ALA A 303 -0.35 -16.38 -1.43
CA ALA A 303 0.86 -15.70 -1.87
C ALA A 303 1.82 -15.52 -0.70
N GLN A 304 1.31 -15.08 0.45
CA GLN A 304 2.08 -14.97 1.68
C GLN A 304 2.63 -16.32 2.17
N ALA A 305 1.79 -17.36 2.17
CA ALA A 305 2.20 -18.71 2.58
C ALA A 305 3.36 -19.25 1.70
N LEU A 306 3.30 -18.99 0.39
CA LEU A 306 4.35 -19.36 -0.54
C LEU A 306 5.62 -18.51 -0.32
N THR A 307 5.49 -17.19 -0.11
CA THR A 307 6.63 -16.34 0.22
C THR A 307 7.38 -16.83 1.46
N GLN A 308 6.66 -17.13 2.54
CA GLN A 308 7.29 -17.65 3.77
C GLN A 308 7.94 -19.02 3.55
N THR A 309 7.35 -19.86 2.71
CA THR A 309 7.94 -21.14 2.33
C THR A 309 9.24 -20.98 1.54
N ASN A 310 9.27 -20.05 0.58
CA ASN A 310 10.48 -19.76 -0.20
C ASN A 310 11.59 -19.20 0.68
N LEU A 311 11.27 -18.27 1.59
CA LEU A 311 12.24 -17.73 2.55
C LEU A 311 12.81 -18.81 3.48
N ARG A 312 11.94 -19.69 4.00
CA ARG A 312 12.35 -20.82 4.83
C ARG A 312 13.23 -21.79 4.05
N PHE A 313 12.88 -22.10 2.79
CA PHE A 313 13.70 -22.92 1.92
C PHE A 313 15.08 -22.29 1.69
N ALA A 314 15.14 -20.99 1.35
CA ALA A 314 16.38 -20.27 1.12
C ALA A 314 17.29 -20.25 2.36
N ARG A 315 16.72 -20.00 3.55
CA ARG A 315 17.46 -20.05 4.83
C ARG A 315 18.02 -21.44 5.12
N ARG A 316 17.21 -22.48 4.91
CA ARG A 316 17.65 -23.88 5.07
C ARG A 316 18.76 -24.22 4.08
N PHE A 317 18.65 -23.75 2.85
CA PHE A 317 19.65 -24.02 1.83
C PHE A 317 20.97 -23.31 2.13
N LEU A 318 20.93 -22.03 2.52
CA LEU A 318 22.10 -21.29 2.99
C LEU A 318 22.77 -22.01 4.17
N ARG A 319 21.96 -22.47 5.13
CA ARG A 319 22.48 -23.22 6.27
C ARG A 319 23.11 -24.56 5.87
N MET A 320 22.50 -25.26 4.91
CA MET A 320 23.04 -26.48 4.34
C MET A 320 24.41 -26.23 3.69
N GLU A 321 24.60 -25.10 3.00
CA GLU A 321 25.90 -24.70 2.43
C GLU A 321 26.94 -24.43 3.51
N GLU A 322 26.57 -23.75 4.60
CA GLU A 322 27.45 -23.52 5.75
C GLU A 322 27.87 -24.84 6.42
N LEU A 323 26.92 -25.76 6.64
CA LEU A 323 27.21 -27.09 7.19
C LEU A 323 28.08 -27.94 6.25
N ALA A 324 28.03 -27.67 4.94
CA ALA A 324 28.86 -28.32 3.93
C ALA A 324 30.29 -27.75 3.86
N GLN A 325 30.60 -26.64 4.54
CA GLN A 325 31.98 -26.14 4.60
C GLN A 325 32.83 -27.06 5.49
N GLU A 326 33.91 -27.61 4.94
CA GLU A 326 34.90 -28.36 5.73
C GLU A 326 35.76 -27.44 6.61
N PRO A 327 36.37 -27.95 7.71
CA PRO A 327 37.26 -27.16 8.55
C PRO A 327 38.39 -26.52 7.73
N ALA A 328 38.70 -25.26 8.03
CA ALA A 328 39.62 -24.39 7.29
C ALA A 328 40.90 -25.09 6.79
N GLY A 329 41.04 -25.21 5.47
CA GLY A 329 42.23 -25.78 4.83
C GLY A 329 42.24 -25.78 3.30
N SER A 330 41.08 -25.71 2.64
CA SER A 330 40.98 -25.65 1.18
C SER A 330 40.53 -24.27 0.73
N LEU A 331 41.44 -23.52 0.08
CA LEU A 331 41.17 -22.20 -0.49
C LEU A 331 40.04 -22.27 -1.54
N PRO A 332 39.06 -21.37 -1.53
CA PRO A 332 37.98 -21.36 -2.52
C PRO A 332 38.49 -20.74 -3.83
N GLY A 333 38.84 -21.59 -4.80
CA GLY A 333 39.17 -21.17 -6.16
C GLY A 333 37.94 -20.87 -7.02
N ASP A 334 36.77 -21.42 -6.66
CA ASP A 334 35.50 -21.21 -7.33
C ASP A 334 34.43 -21.05 -6.25
N GLY A 335 33.59 -20.02 -6.33
CA GLY A 335 32.66 -19.62 -5.26
C GLY A 335 31.66 -20.70 -4.80
N ILE A 336 30.82 -20.35 -3.83
CA ILE A 336 29.83 -21.15 -3.07
C ILE A 336 29.19 -22.34 -3.82
N SER A 337 28.94 -22.22 -5.13
CA SER A 337 28.53 -23.32 -6.03
C SER A 337 29.43 -24.58 -5.98
N SER A 338 30.70 -24.45 -5.57
CA SER A 338 31.65 -25.57 -5.47
C SER A 338 31.45 -26.44 -4.22
N LEU A 339 30.76 -25.96 -3.17
CA LEU A 339 30.68 -26.64 -1.87
C LEU A 339 29.72 -27.84 -1.83
N LEU A 340 28.70 -27.80 -2.69
CA LEU A 340 27.70 -28.87 -2.82
C LEU A 340 27.99 -29.80 -4.02
N LYS A 341 28.78 -29.34 -4.99
CA LYS A 341 29.14 -30.11 -6.18
C LYS A 341 30.00 -31.32 -5.79
N GLY A 342 29.55 -32.51 -6.17
CA GLY A 342 30.24 -33.77 -5.91
C GLY A 342 29.71 -34.57 -4.71
N ARG A 343 28.82 -33.99 -3.90
CA ARG A 343 28.12 -34.71 -2.83
C ARG A 343 26.96 -35.54 -3.40
N SER A 344 26.74 -36.71 -2.83
CA SER A 344 25.59 -37.56 -3.14
C SER A 344 24.29 -36.96 -2.62
N PHE A 345 23.16 -37.36 -3.21
CA PHE A 345 21.83 -36.94 -2.74
C PHE A 345 21.60 -37.29 -1.25
N GLN A 346 22.11 -38.44 -0.79
CA GLN A 346 21.97 -38.87 0.61
C GLN A 346 22.74 -37.93 1.57
N GLU A 347 23.94 -37.50 1.20
CA GLU A 347 24.71 -36.53 2.00
C GLU A 347 24.01 -35.16 2.05
N LEU A 348 23.48 -34.71 0.91
CA LEU A 348 22.71 -33.46 0.85
C LEU A 348 21.42 -33.55 1.69
N GLU A 349 20.72 -34.69 1.66
CA GLU A 349 19.51 -34.90 2.47
C GLU A 349 19.81 -34.88 3.97
N VAL A 350 20.95 -35.44 4.42
CA VAL A 350 21.38 -35.35 5.83
C VAL A 350 21.61 -33.89 6.24
N LEU A 351 22.34 -33.12 5.45
CA LEU A 351 22.59 -31.71 5.72
C LEU A 351 21.29 -30.89 5.69
N TRP A 352 20.38 -31.22 4.76
CA TRP A 352 19.06 -30.60 4.66
C TRP A 352 18.19 -30.87 5.90
N GLN A 353 18.16 -32.11 6.40
CA GLN A 353 17.40 -32.42 7.62
C GLN A 353 18.00 -31.74 8.85
N GLN A 354 19.33 -31.57 8.92
CA GLN A 354 19.97 -30.76 9.96
C GLN A 354 19.53 -29.29 9.87
N ALA A 355 19.59 -28.68 8.67
CA ALA A 355 19.13 -27.31 8.46
C ALA A 355 17.64 -27.11 8.80
N LYS A 356 16.79 -28.12 8.55
CA LYS A 356 15.36 -28.10 8.95
C LYS A 356 15.13 -28.10 10.46
N GLN A 357 16.01 -28.72 11.25
CA GLN A 357 15.88 -28.72 12.71
C GLN A 357 16.18 -27.33 13.29
N GLU A 358 17.13 -26.60 12.70
CA GLU A 358 17.49 -25.24 13.11
C GLU A 358 16.48 -24.18 12.62
N TYR A 359 15.87 -24.39 11.45
CA TYR A 359 14.85 -23.52 10.85
C TYR A 359 13.56 -24.31 10.56
N PRO A 360 12.65 -24.48 11.55
CA PRO A 360 11.42 -25.27 11.41
C PRO A 360 10.40 -24.72 10.41
#